data_AF-A0A942NIH9-F1
#
_entry.id   AF-A0A942NIH9-F1
#
_cell.length_a   1.000
_cell.length_b   1.000
_cell.length_c   1.000
_cell.angle_alpha   90.00
_cell.angle_beta   90.00
_cell.angle_gamma   90.00
#
_symmetry.space_group_name_H-M   'P 1'
#
loop_
_entity.id
_entity.type
_entity.pdbx_description
1 polymer ?
#
loop_
_entity_poly.entity_id
_entity_poly.type
_entity_poly.pdbx_seq_one_letter_code
_entity_poly.pdbx_strand_id
1 'polypeptide(L)'
;MLNIIIFSKPIHSGKTTELLNWVKGEKECYGVLMPELKSRKYFYNINDETYFEADIINKETSSIKTQIIGKYCFNDASFKKANQIIIEAFQQEKSFIVIDEIGKLELRQEGFFECLQTIFQSSSKKNLSLLLVVRDTLLDEVNQFFQINEFKLIHSIDELNV
;
A
#
# COMPACT_ATOMS: atom_id res chain seq x y z
N MET A 1 -7.40 17.62 7.48
CA MET A 1 -6.05 17.77 6.91
C MET A 1 -5.53 16.39 6.55
N LEU A 2 -4.98 16.23 5.34
CA LEU A 2 -4.25 15.02 4.96
C LEU A 2 -2.81 15.13 5.46
N ASN A 3 -2.36 14.16 6.24
CA ASN A 3 -0.98 14.01 6.66
C ASN A 3 -0.37 12.82 5.93
N ILE A 4 0.63 13.04 5.08
CA ILE A 4 1.28 11.96 4.33
C ILE A 4 2.55 11.56 5.06
N ILE A 5 2.68 10.26 5.34
CA ILE A 5 3.87 9.66 5.93
C ILE A 5 4.40 8.66 4.92
N ILE A 6 5.69 8.75 4.59
CA ILE A 6 6.33 7.78 3.71
C ILE A 6 7.30 6.95 4.55
N PHE A 7 7.06 5.63 4.57
CA PHE A 7 8.00 4.68 5.14
C PHE A 7 8.87 4.10 4.03
N SER A 8 10.18 4.39 4.09
CA SER A 8 11.11 3.95 3.07
C SER A 8 12.41 3.41 3.66
N LYS A 9 12.76 2.19 3.24
CA LYS A 9 14.01 1.47 3.56
C LYS A 9 14.42 0.66 2.33
N PRO A 10 15.68 0.20 2.24
CA PRO A 10 16.12 -0.76 1.21
C PRO A 10 15.23 -2.01 1.12
N ILE A 11 15.26 -2.68 -0.04
CA ILE A 11 14.56 -3.96 -0.24
C ILE A 11 15.13 -5.02 0.72
N HIS A 12 14.29 -5.97 1.16
CA HIS A 12 14.65 -7.06 2.07
C HIS A 12 15.11 -6.63 3.48
N SER A 13 14.82 -5.40 3.89
CA SER A 13 15.12 -4.89 5.24
C SER A 13 14.08 -5.27 6.31
N GLY A 14 13.01 -5.98 5.95
CA GLY A 14 11.96 -6.39 6.89
C GLY A 14 10.80 -5.38 7.06
N LYS A 15 10.70 -4.33 6.24
CA LYS A 15 9.62 -3.30 6.29
C LYS A 15 8.23 -3.87 6.55
N THR A 16 7.78 -4.80 5.70
CA THR A 16 6.43 -5.35 5.80
C THR A 16 6.26 -6.19 7.08
N THR A 17 7.31 -6.85 7.57
CA THR A 17 7.28 -7.58 8.84
C THR A 17 7.16 -6.63 10.03
N GLU A 18 7.92 -5.54 10.01
CA GLU A 18 7.89 -4.46 11.01
C GLU A 18 6.48 -3.83 11.08
N LEU A 19 5.92 -3.48 9.92
CA LEU A 19 4.54 -2.98 9.81
C LEU A 19 3.50 -3.98 10.30
N LEU A 20 3.63 -5.26 9.93
CA LEU A 20 2.67 -6.28 10.32
C LEU A 20 2.64 -6.51 11.83
N ASN A 21 3.77 -6.31 12.52
CA ASN A 21 3.81 -6.34 13.98
C ASN A 21 3.20 -5.08 14.59
N TRP A 22 3.48 -3.90 14.01
CA TRP A 22 2.95 -2.63 14.48
C TRP A 22 1.41 -2.58 14.37
N VAL A 23 0.83 -2.90 13.20
CA VAL A 23 -0.63 -2.82 12.99
C VAL A 23 -1.43 -3.75 13.89
N LYS A 24 -0.84 -4.84 14.41
CA LYS A 24 -1.51 -5.73 15.38
C LYS A 24 -1.73 -5.09 16.74
N GLY A 25 -0.92 -4.09 17.09
CA GLY A 25 -1.07 -3.31 18.32
C GLY A 25 -2.02 -2.12 18.18
N GLU A 26 -2.31 -1.71 16.94
CA GLU A 26 -3.01 -0.46 16.62
C GLU A 26 -4.48 -0.69 16.25
N LYS A 27 -5.39 -0.19 17.09
CA LYS A 27 -6.84 -0.41 16.93
C LYS A 27 -7.50 0.50 15.90
N GLU A 28 -6.85 1.60 15.52
CA GLU A 28 -7.41 2.62 14.62
C GLU A 28 -6.64 2.71 13.30
N CYS A 29 -6.04 1.60 12.87
CA CYS A 29 -5.30 1.50 11.63
C CYS A 29 -6.07 0.64 10.60
N TYR A 30 -6.15 1.11 9.35
CA TYR A 30 -6.88 0.45 8.27
C TYR A 30 -6.03 0.39 7.00
N GLY A 31 -6.46 -0.37 6.01
CA GLY A 31 -5.78 -0.48 4.72
C GLY A 31 -5.18 -1.87 4.48
N VAL A 32 -4.13 -1.92 3.67
CA VAL A 32 -3.61 -3.17 3.12
C VAL A 32 -2.10 -3.24 3.24
N LEU A 33 -1.60 -4.38 3.73
CA LEU A 33 -0.19 -4.74 3.68
C LEU A 33 0.09 -5.76 2.56
N MET A 34 1.33 -5.86 2.06
CA MET A 34 1.69 -6.85 1.03
C MET A 34 2.83 -7.81 1.46
N PRO A 35 2.61 -8.65 2.49
CA PRO A 35 3.61 -9.59 2.98
C PRO A 35 3.98 -10.66 1.94
N GLU A 36 5.19 -11.17 2.07
CA GLU A 36 5.64 -12.35 1.34
C GLU A 36 5.65 -13.56 2.29
N LEU A 37 4.85 -14.58 1.97
CA LEU A 37 4.76 -15.83 2.72
C LEU A 37 5.14 -16.98 1.80
N LYS A 38 6.16 -17.77 2.16
CA LYS A 38 6.64 -18.92 1.37
C LYS A 38 6.90 -18.55 -0.11
N SER A 39 7.54 -17.41 -0.36
CA SER A 39 7.85 -16.86 -1.69
C SER A 39 6.63 -16.43 -2.54
N ARG A 40 5.46 -16.29 -1.93
CA ARG A 40 4.23 -15.81 -2.56
C ARG A 40 3.82 -14.46 -1.96
N LYS A 41 3.31 -13.57 -2.80
CA LYS A 41 2.78 -12.28 -2.36
C LYS A 41 1.30 -12.42 -1.99
N TYR A 42 0.97 -11.91 -0.81
CA TYR A 42 -0.40 -11.81 -0.32
C TYR A 42 -0.72 -10.35 -0.06
N PHE A 43 -1.99 -10.00 -0.19
CA PHE A 43 -2.53 -8.84 0.50
C PHE A 43 -3.04 -9.27 1.87
N TYR A 44 -2.76 -8.45 2.87
CA TYR A 44 -3.28 -8.57 4.22
C TYR A 44 -4.18 -7.38 4.49
N ASN A 45 -5.46 -7.64 4.74
CA ASN A 45 -6.42 -6.62 5.13
C ASN A 45 -6.26 -6.35 6.63
N ILE A 46 -5.89 -5.12 7.00
CA ILE A 46 -5.66 -4.74 8.40
C ILE A 46 -6.97 -4.78 9.19
N ASN A 47 -8.11 -4.45 8.56
CA ASN A 47 -9.39 -4.30 9.24
C ASN A 47 -9.96 -5.60 9.81
N ASP A 48 -9.84 -6.70 9.08
CA ASP A 48 -10.40 -8.01 9.46
C ASP A 48 -9.32 -9.09 9.66
N GLU A 49 -8.05 -8.68 9.60
CA GLU A 49 -6.88 -9.54 9.75
C GLU A 49 -6.81 -10.73 8.77
N THR A 50 -7.42 -10.59 7.59
CA THR A 50 -7.46 -11.66 6.56
C THR A 50 -6.38 -11.53 5.49
N TYR A 51 -5.96 -12.68 4.96
CA TYR A 51 -5.06 -12.77 3.82
C TYR A 51 -5.80 -13.18 2.55
N PHE A 52 -5.37 -12.64 1.41
CA PHE A 52 -5.77 -13.12 0.09
C PHE A 52 -4.61 -13.03 -0.90
N GLU A 53 -4.58 -13.95 -1.87
CA GLU A 53 -3.47 -14.06 -2.82
C GLU A 53 -3.36 -12.80 -3.70
N ALA A 54 -2.16 -12.24 -3.82
CA ALA A 54 -1.88 -11.11 -4.70
C ALA A 54 -1.30 -11.57 -6.05
N ASP A 55 -0.44 -12.59 -6.03
CA ASP A 55 0.22 -13.15 -7.22
C ASP A 55 -0.40 -14.46 -7.71
N ILE A 56 -0.14 -14.81 -8.97
CA ILE A 56 -0.63 -16.02 -9.65
C ILE A 56 0.54 -16.97 -9.90
N ILE A 57 0.32 -18.27 -9.66
CA ILE A 57 1.34 -19.33 -9.85
C ILE A 57 1.58 -19.63 -11.33
N ASN A 58 0.50 -19.78 -12.13
CA ASN A 58 0.58 -20.28 -13.51
C ASN A 58 0.07 -19.24 -14.50
N LYS A 59 1.02 -18.62 -15.23
CA LYS A 59 0.77 -17.65 -16.30
C LYS A 59 0.02 -18.25 -17.50
N GLU A 60 0.19 -19.55 -17.74
CA GLU A 60 -0.24 -20.21 -18.98
C GLU A 60 -1.70 -20.65 -19.00
N THR A 61 -2.40 -20.65 -17.85
CA THR A 61 -3.76 -21.21 -17.74
C THR A 61 -4.85 -20.18 -17.52
N SER A 62 -4.55 -18.88 -17.54
CA SER A 62 -5.53 -17.86 -17.15
C SER A 62 -5.73 -16.79 -18.22
N SER A 63 -6.93 -16.69 -18.77
CA SER A 63 -7.45 -15.52 -19.49
C SER A 63 -7.63 -14.28 -18.58
N ILE A 64 -6.94 -14.26 -17.44
CA ILE A 64 -7.04 -13.25 -16.38
C ILE A 64 -6.07 -12.11 -16.74
N LYS A 65 -6.52 -10.87 -16.61
CA LYS A 65 -5.63 -9.71 -16.75
C LYS A 65 -4.64 -9.68 -15.59
N THR A 66 -3.37 -9.50 -15.92
CA THR A 66 -2.27 -9.57 -14.95
C THR A 66 -1.35 -8.37 -15.08
N GLN A 67 -0.72 -8.03 -13.95
CA GLN A 67 0.29 -6.99 -13.83
C GLN A 67 1.64 -7.62 -13.49
N ILE A 68 2.70 -7.28 -14.21
CA ILE A 68 4.01 -7.93 -14.05
C ILE A 68 5.03 -6.95 -13.47
N ILE A 69 5.63 -7.33 -12.33
CA ILE A 69 6.81 -6.65 -11.76
C ILE A 69 7.90 -7.67 -11.43
N GLY A 70 9.02 -7.60 -12.14
CA GLY A 70 10.14 -8.51 -11.91
C GLY A 70 9.69 -9.96 -12.07
N LYS A 71 9.82 -10.77 -11.01
CA LYS A 71 9.40 -12.17 -10.99
C LYS A 71 7.92 -12.40 -10.67
N TYR A 72 7.20 -11.40 -10.18
CA TYR A 72 5.81 -11.55 -9.73
C TYR A 72 4.82 -11.23 -10.86
N CYS A 73 3.75 -12.00 -10.89
CA CYS A 73 2.61 -11.84 -11.80
C CYS A 73 1.36 -11.63 -10.95
N PHE A 74 0.91 -10.40 -10.81
CA PHE A 74 -0.21 -10.04 -9.95
C PHE A 74 -1.55 -10.18 -10.65
N ASN A 75 -2.56 -10.57 -9.88
CA ASN A 75 -3.94 -10.65 -10.31
C ASN A 75 -4.63 -9.28 -10.19
N ASP A 76 -5.15 -8.76 -11.30
CA ASP A 76 -5.92 -7.51 -11.31
C ASP A 76 -7.12 -7.55 -10.34
N ALA A 77 -7.78 -8.70 -10.21
CA ALA A 77 -8.91 -8.84 -9.30
C ALA A 77 -8.49 -8.70 -7.83
N SER A 78 -7.29 -9.17 -7.47
CA SER A 78 -6.74 -9.00 -6.13
C SER A 78 -6.43 -7.53 -5.84
N PHE A 79 -5.84 -6.81 -6.80
CA PHE A 79 -5.67 -5.36 -6.67
C PHE A 79 -7.01 -4.63 -6.57
N LYS A 80 -8.03 -5.00 -7.36
CA LYS A 80 -9.37 -4.40 -7.24
C LYS A 80 -9.95 -4.57 -5.84
N LYS A 81 -9.84 -5.77 -5.27
CA LYS A 81 -10.27 -6.03 -3.88
C LYS A 81 -9.49 -5.17 -2.88
N ALA A 82 -8.16 -5.08 -3.02
CA ALA A 82 -7.32 -4.27 -2.14
C ALA A 82 -7.64 -2.77 -2.24
N ASN A 83 -7.83 -2.24 -3.46
CA ASN A 83 -8.27 -0.86 -3.68
C ASN A 83 -9.64 -0.59 -3.05
N GLN A 84 -10.58 -1.53 -3.15
CA GLN A 84 -11.90 -1.39 -2.53
C GLN A 84 -11.80 -1.26 -1.00
N ILE A 85 -10.98 -2.10 -0.34
CA ILE A 85 -10.74 -2.01 1.11
C ILE A 85 -10.23 -0.61 1.51
N ILE A 86 -9.26 -0.08 0.75
CA ILE A 86 -8.67 1.23 0.99
C ILE A 86 -9.70 2.35 0.80
N ILE A 87 -10.50 2.30 -0.28
CA ILE A 87 -11.54 3.29 -0.55
C ILE A 87 -12.66 3.24 0.49
N GLU A 88 -13.07 2.05 0.92
CA GLU A 88 -14.08 1.91 1.97
C GLU A 88 -13.59 2.52 3.29
N ALA A 89 -12.34 2.27 3.69
CA ALA A 89 -11.73 2.91 4.86
C ALA A 89 -11.70 4.46 4.70
N PHE A 90 -11.34 4.96 3.52
CA PHE A 90 -11.36 6.38 3.22
C PHE A 90 -12.77 6.98 3.31
N GLN A 91 -13.78 6.29 2.77
CA GLN A 91 -15.18 6.74 2.77
C GLN A 91 -15.78 6.73 4.17
N GLN A 92 -15.43 5.74 5.00
CA GLN A 92 -15.82 5.63 6.41
C GLN A 92 -15.04 6.59 7.33
N GLU A 93 -14.26 7.51 6.77
CA GLU A 93 -13.53 8.55 7.51
C GLU A 93 -12.57 7.98 8.57
N LYS A 94 -11.96 6.82 8.27
CA LYS A 94 -10.91 6.29 9.12
C LYS A 94 -9.76 7.29 9.20
N SER A 95 -9.21 7.47 10.41
CA SER A 95 -8.19 8.47 10.70
C SER A 95 -6.80 8.06 10.24
N PHE A 96 -6.54 6.76 10.05
CA PHE A 96 -5.23 6.24 9.64
C PHE A 96 -5.38 5.12 8.60
N ILE A 97 -4.74 5.28 7.44
CA ILE A 97 -4.73 4.29 6.35
C ILE A 97 -3.29 3.96 5.98
N VAL A 98 -2.98 2.67 5.83
CA VAL A 98 -1.69 2.15 5.39
C VAL A 98 -1.83 1.48 4.02
N ILE A 99 -0.87 1.76 3.13
CA ILE A 99 -0.76 1.09 1.83
C ILE A 99 0.68 0.63 1.62
N ASP A 100 0.89 -0.69 1.59
CA ASP A 100 2.17 -1.35 1.28
C ASP A 100 2.01 -2.21 0.01
N GLU A 101 2.78 -2.05 -1.07
CA GLU A 101 3.93 -1.17 -1.35
C GLU A 101 3.63 -0.35 -2.61
N ILE A 102 3.89 0.96 -2.59
CA ILE A 102 3.80 1.86 -3.75
C ILE A 102 5.10 1.81 -4.55
N GLY A 103 5.01 1.59 -5.85
CA GLY A 103 6.18 1.54 -6.73
C GLY A 103 5.84 1.48 -8.21
N LYS A 104 6.46 0.52 -8.91
CA LYS A 104 6.48 0.49 -10.38
C LYS A 104 5.09 0.33 -11.03
N LEU A 105 4.11 -0.27 -10.36
CA LEU A 105 2.75 -0.38 -10.90
C LEU A 105 2.07 0.98 -10.85
N GLU A 106 2.14 1.66 -9.71
CA GLU A 106 1.49 2.94 -9.51
C GLU A 106 2.06 4.01 -10.46
N LEU A 107 3.38 3.98 -10.70
CA LEU A 107 4.05 4.83 -11.71
C LEU A 107 3.60 4.55 -13.17
N ARG A 108 2.99 3.37 -13.42
CA ARG A 108 2.39 3.00 -14.71
C ARG A 108 0.87 3.18 -14.73
N GLN A 109 0.30 3.82 -13.71
CA GLN A 109 -1.15 3.95 -13.51
C GLN A 109 -1.87 2.61 -13.29
N GLU A 110 -1.16 1.64 -12.70
CA GLU A 110 -1.65 0.32 -12.32
C GLU A 110 -1.66 0.17 -10.79
N GLY A 111 -1.96 -1.02 -10.28
CA GLY A 111 -1.91 -1.33 -8.84
C GLY A 111 -2.87 -0.48 -8.01
N PHE A 112 -2.32 0.33 -7.11
CA PHE A 112 -3.06 1.24 -6.22
C PHE A 112 -3.32 2.64 -6.80
N PHE A 113 -2.95 2.91 -8.05
CA PHE A 113 -3.01 4.25 -8.65
C PHE A 113 -4.37 4.95 -8.49
N GLU A 114 -5.46 4.29 -8.87
CA GLU A 114 -6.81 4.86 -8.84
C GLU A 114 -7.27 5.22 -7.42
N CYS A 115 -6.97 4.38 -6.42
CA CYS A 115 -7.34 4.69 -5.04
C CYS A 115 -6.51 5.85 -4.47
N LEU A 116 -5.21 5.93 -4.79
CA LEU A 116 -4.35 7.04 -4.41
C LEU A 116 -4.83 8.36 -5.02
N GLN A 117 -5.15 8.37 -6.32
CA GLN A 117 -5.74 9.53 -6.98
C GLN A 117 -7.02 10.00 -6.28
N THR A 118 -7.92 9.06 -5.95
CA THR A 118 -9.15 9.37 -5.24
C THR A 118 -8.88 10.01 -3.87
N ILE A 119 -7.96 9.45 -3.08
CA ILE A 119 -7.60 9.97 -1.75
C ILE A 119 -6.98 11.36 -1.88
N PHE A 120 -5.99 11.56 -2.75
CA PHE A 120 -5.33 12.85 -2.90
C PHE A 120 -6.28 13.96 -3.36
N GLN A 121 -7.21 13.66 -4.28
CA GLN A 121 -8.18 14.63 -4.76
C GLN A 121 -9.30 14.96 -3.74
N SER A 122 -9.67 13.99 -2.89
CA SER A 122 -10.87 14.09 -2.03
C SER A 122 -10.58 14.32 -0.55
N SER A 123 -9.32 14.42 -0.15
CA SER A 123 -8.90 14.47 1.27
C SER A 123 -8.85 15.86 1.89
N SER A 124 -9.05 16.92 1.10
CA SER A 124 -8.94 18.33 1.53
C SER A 124 -9.76 18.70 2.78
N LYS A 125 -10.83 17.94 3.07
CA LYS A 125 -11.71 18.13 4.23
C LYS A 125 -11.63 17.04 5.30
N LYS A 126 -10.86 15.97 5.09
CA LYS A 126 -10.78 14.82 6.02
C LYS A 126 -9.56 14.93 6.93
N ASN A 127 -9.67 14.52 8.19
CA ASN A 127 -8.53 14.35 9.09
C ASN A 127 -7.99 12.94 8.94
N LEU A 128 -6.99 12.76 8.08
CA LEU A 128 -6.49 11.46 7.66
C LEU A 128 -4.97 11.47 7.67
N SER A 129 -4.36 10.49 8.34
CA SER A 129 -2.97 10.11 8.16
C SER A 129 -2.89 8.97 7.15
N LEU A 130 -2.09 9.16 6.10
CA LEU A 130 -1.85 8.17 5.05
C LEU A 130 -0.40 7.73 5.11
N LEU A 131 -0.16 6.47 5.50
CA LEU A 131 1.16 5.86 5.51
C LEU A 131 1.37 5.08 4.22
N LEU A 132 2.32 5.53 3.41
CA LEU A 132 2.71 4.89 2.16
C LEU A 132 4.06 4.20 2.34
N VAL A 133 4.12 2.90 2.06
CA VAL A 133 5.42 2.22 1.97
C VAL A 133 5.94 2.38 0.56
N VAL A 134 7.11 3.00 0.42
CA VAL A 134 7.73 3.27 -0.87
C VAL A 134 9.12 2.67 -0.89
N ARG A 135 9.50 2.01 -1.99
CA ARG A 135 10.90 1.58 -2.18
C ARG A 135 11.81 2.80 -2.20
N ASP A 136 12.92 2.74 -1.47
CA ASP A 136 13.91 3.81 -1.40
C ASP A 136 14.37 4.28 -2.78
N THR A 137 14.62 3.34 -3.70
CA THR A 137 15.03 3.65 -5.07
C THR A 137 13.95 4.33 -5.92
N LEU A 138 12.69 4.35 -5.47
CA LEU A 138 11.56 4.91 -6.21
C LEU A 138 10.95 6.14 -5.52
N LEU A 139 11.50 6.57 -4.39
CA LEU A 139 10.94 7.64 -3.56
C LEU A 139 10.75 8.94 -4.37
N ASP A 140 11.80 9.39 -5.05
CA ASP A 140 11.77 10.63 -5.83
C ASP A 140 10.79 10.54 -7.00
N GLU A 141 10.78 9.41 -7.71
CA GLU A 141 9.86 9.17 -8.83
C GLU A 141 8.40 9.18 -8.37
N VAL A 142 8.09 8.53 -7.25
CA VAL A 142 6.74 8.47 -6.67
C VAL A 142 6.28 9.86 -6.23
N ASN A 143 7.15 10.62 -5.54
CA ASN A 143 6.83 11.97 -5.10
C ASN A 143 6.54 12.91 -6.27
N GLN A 144 7.38 12.85 -7.30
CA GLN A 144 7.19 13.65 -8.51
C GLN A 144 5.91 13.27 -9.26
N PHE A 145 5.65 11.97 -9.40
CA PHE A 145 4.51 11.47 -10.16
C PHE A 145 3.16 11.79 -9.49
N PHE A 146 3.07 11.63 -8.17
CA PHE A 146 1.85 11.94 -7.41
C PHE A 146 1.78 13.39 -6.91
N GLN A 147 2.81 14.21 -7.19
CA GLN A 147 2.90 15.60 -6.74
C GLN A 147 2.81 15.74 -5.20
N ILE A 148 3.44 14.82 -4.48
CA ILE A 148 3.49 14.81 -3.01
C ILE A 148 4.55 15.83 -2.57
N ASN A 149 4.12 17.07 -2.32
CA ASN A 149 5.02 18.17 -1.97
C ASN A 149 5.39 18.21 -0.47
N GLU A 150 4.53 17.65 0.40
CA GLU A 150 4.71 17.65 1.85
C GLU A 150 4.44 16.25 2.40
N PHE A 151 5.44 15.66 3.05
CA PHE A 151 5.32 14.38 3.72
C PHE A 151 6.36 14.26 4.86
N LYS A 152 6.06 13.41 5.84
CA LYS A 152 7.03 12.96 6.83
C LYS A 152 7.71 11.69 6.31
N LEU A 153 9.01 11.75 6.03
CA LEU A 153 9.81 10.56 5.74
C LEU A 153 10.20 9.88 7.05
N ILE A 154 9.98 8.57 7.14
CA ILE A 154 10.45 7.74 8.26
C ILE A 154 11.25 6.55 7.72
N HIS A 155 12.25 6.13 8.50
CA HIS A 155 13.09 4.96 8.21
C HIS A 155 12.89 3.85 9.24
N SER A 156 12.25 4.12 10.37
CA SER A 156 11.78 3.15 11.35
C SER A 156 10.31 3.39 11.67
N ILE A 157 9.55 2.32 11.93
CA ILE A 157 8.16 2.42 12.37
C ILE A 157 8.07 3.12 13.73
N ASP A 158 9.10 3.02 14.56
CA ASP A 158 9.17 3.70 15.87
C ASP A 158 9.17 5.24 15.75
N GLU A 159 9.45 5.79 14.56
CA GLU A 159 9.34 7.23 14.30
C GLU A 159 7.90 7.69 14.07
N LEU A 160 6.94 6.76 13.98
CA LEU A 160 5.52 7.06 13.98
C LEU A 160 5.10 7.55 15.38
N ASN A 161 5.09 8.86 15.57
CA ASN A 161 4.41 9.50 16.69
C ASN A 161 2.90 9.56 16.38
N VAL A 162 2.21 8.44 16.54
CA VAL A 162 0.73 8.35 16.39
C VAL A 162 0.05 8.31 17.74
#